data_AF-A0A6I2R9C8-F1
#
_entry.id   AF-A0A6I2R9C8-F1
#
_cell.length_a   1.000
_cell.length_b   1.000
_cell.length_c   1.000
_cell.angle_alpha   90.00
_cell.angle_beta   90.00
_cell.angle_gamma   90.00
#
_symmetry.space_group_name_H-M   'P 1'
#
loop_
_entity.id
_entity.type
_entity.pdbx_description
1 polymer ?
#
loop_
_entity_poly.entity_id
_entity_poly.type
_entity_poly.pdbx_seq_one_letter_code
_entity_poly.pdbx_strand_id
1 'polypeptide(L)'
;MDTLLWYWAVSWDYVAQMLLCMLLAALVFFLLRPWRKKRLARQGMASGKLRETALLFFVMFCAGLAALTVFPAYFWTAYHWQEALAGHEVFFPLTPLSESIQEIQWTPTVLQNLREGGWAGYMAIANLLIFCPVGFFPALLWRGNRCMLGLLTGFCTSFCVEFLQLFVGRATDIDDLILNTLGGCLGGLLCLIFAHLAPKFTRRFQVEVRYGRETGDTEPAPGAGAGEL
;
A
#
# COMPACT_ATOMS: atom_id res chain seq x y z
N MET A 1 11.77 -16.32 26.32
CA MET A 1 11.09 -15.16 25.71
C MET A 1 9.74 -15.67 25.24
N ASP A 2 8.65 -15.05 25.67
CA ASP A 2 7.31 -15.51 25.30
C ASP A 2 7.12 -15.40 23.78
N THR A 3 6.51 -16.39 23.14
CA THR A 3 6.32 -16.44 21.67
C THR A 3 5.69 -15.17 21.11
N LEU A 4 4.75 -14.58 21.85
CA LEU A 4 4.10 -13.31 21.49
C LEU A 4 5.06 -12.12 21.56
N LEU A 5 5.95 -12.07 22.54
CA LEU A 5 6.98 -11.04 22.63
C LEU A 5 7.96 -11.15 21.46
N TRP A 6 8.25 -12.37 21.01
CA TRP A 6 9.06 -12.58 19.82
C TRP A 6 8.36 -12.10 18.55
N TYR A 7 7.08 -12.43 18.33
CA TYR A 7 6.29 -11.90 17.19
C TYR A 7 6.24 -10.37 17.20
N TRP A 8 6.07 -9.78 18.37
CA TRP A 8 6.06 -8.33 18.56
C TRP A 8 7.42 -7.70 18.23
N ALA A 9 8.52 -8.30 18.69
CA ALA A 9 9.86 -7.82 18.38
C ALA A 9 10.12 -7.83 16.86
N VAL A 10 9.78 -8.92 16.18
CA VAL A 10 9.93 -9.01 14.71
C VAL A 10 9.08 -7.95 13.99
N SER A 11 7.86 -7.70 14.46
CA SER A 11 7.02 -6.61 13.91
C SER A 11 7.70 -5.25 14.01
N TRP A 12 8.35 -4.98 15.15
CA TRP A 12 9.05 -3.73 15.37
C TRP A 12 10.27 -3.58 14.47
N ASP A 13 10.99 -4.67 14.24
CA ASP A 13 12.12 -4.69 13.30
C ASP A 13 11.67 -4.38 11.87
N TYR A 14 10.49 -4.85 11.45
CA TYR A 14 9.91 -4.46 10.17
C TYR A 14 9.56 -2.97 10.14
N VAL A 15 8.92 -2.44 11.19
CA VAL A 15 8.60 -1.01 11.27
C VAL A 15 9.88 -0.17 11.17
N ALA A 16 10.96 -0.56 11.85
CA ALA A 16 12.24 0.13 11.78
C ALA A 16 12.82 0.16 10.36
N GLN A 17 12.75 -0.96 9.64
CA GLN A 17 13.18 -1.06 8.25
C GLN A 17 12.39 -0.18 7.29
N MET A 18 11.10 0.07 7.57
CA MET A 18 10.25 0.95 6.75
C MET A 18 10.61 2.44 6.89
N LEU A 19 11.16 2.85 8.05
CA LEU A 19 11.27 4.27 8.43
C LEU A 19 12.01 5.12 7.40
N LEU A 20 13.14 4.63 6.87
CA LEU A 20 13.94 5.39 5.91
C LEU A 20 13.12 5.73 4.66
N CYS A 21 12.47 4.74 4.06
CA CYS A 21 11.62 4.92 2.88
C CYS A 21 10.40 5.80 3.17
N MET A 22 9.79 5.66 4.35
CA MET A 22 8.67 6.52 4.78
C MET A 22 9.09 8.00 4.86
N LEU A 23 10.25 8.29 5.46
CA LEU A 23 10.78 9.64 5.61
C LEU A 23 11.17 10.24 4.26
N LEU A 24 11.82 9.46 3.39
CA LEU A 24 12.14 9.88 2.02
C LEU A 24 10.86 10.18 1.22
N ALA A 25 9.83 9.35 1.35
CA ALA A 25 8.55 9.57 0.70
C ALA A 25 7.86 10.84 1.22
N ALA A 26 7.93 11.13 2.53
CA ALA A 26 7.44 12.37 3.11
C ALA A 26 8.18 13.60 2.54
N LEU A 27 9.52 13.53 2.46
CA LEU A 27 10.33 14.58 1.86
C LEU A 27 9.92 14.85 0.41
N VAL A 28 9.86 13.82 -0.42
CA VAL A 28 9.43 13.91 -1.82
C VAL A 28 8.02 14.48 -1.92
N PHE A 29 7.11 14.06 -1.05
CA PHE A 29 5.73 14.57 -1.00
C PHE A 29 5.69 16.09 -0.80
N PHE A 30 6.49 16.63 0.13
CA PHE A 30 6.56 18.07 0.38
C PHE A 30 7.26 18.83 -0.75
N LEU A 31 8.32 18.26 -1.34
CA LEU A 31 9.01 18.85 -2.49
C LEU A 31 8.10 18.96 -3.72
N LEU A 32 7.23 17.96 -3.94
CA LEU A 32 6.27 17.93 -5.05
C LEU A 32 4.98 18.71 -4.78
N ARG A 33 4.79 19.24 -3.57
CA ARG A 33 3.61 20.00 -3.16
C ARG A 33 3.25 21.17 -4.10
N PRO A 34 4.17 22.09 -4.48
CA PRO A 34 3.82 23.21 -5.35
C PRO A 34 3.33 22.72 -6.73
N TRP A 35 3.99 21.71 -7.29
CA TRP A 35 3.61 21.12 -8.58
C TRP A 35 2.23 20.46 -8.51
N ARG A 36 1.98 19.62 -7.48
CA ARG A 36 0.68 18.96 -7.25
C ARG A 36 -0.47 19.97 -7.13
N LYS A 37 -0.28 21.03 -6.32
CA LYS A 37 -1.29 22.07 -6.13
C LYS A 37 -1.54 22.87 -7.40
N LYS A 38 -0.49 23.20 -8.16
CA LYS A 38 -0.63 23.88 -9.47
C LYS A 38 -1.38 23.01 -10.48
N ARG A 39 -1.09 21.70 -10.53
CA ARG A 39 -1.79 20.74 -11.40
C ARG A 39 -3.28 20.64 -11.05
N LEU A 40 -3.62 20.52 -9.76
CA LEU A 40 -5.02 20.50 -9.32
C LEU A 40 -5.74 21.82 -9.63
N ALA A 41 -5.10 22.96 -9.39
CA ALA A 41 -5.68 24.26 -9.68
C ALA A 41 -5.99 24.45 -11.18
N ARG A 42 -5.11 23.97 -12.07
CA ARG A 42 -5.36 23.95 -13.53
C ARG A 42 -6.58 23.12 -13.93
N GLN A 43 -6.96 22.14 -13.12
CA GLN A 43 -8.15 21.32 -13.31
C GLN A 43 -9.38 21.89 -12.59
N GLY A 44 -9.35 23.13 -12.10
CA GLY A 44 -10.46 23.74 -11.35
C GLY A 44 -10.69 23.11 -9.97
N MET A 45 -9.72 22.35 -9.48
CA MET A 45 -9.83 21.55 -8.26
C MET A 45 -8.90 22.07 -7.15
N ALA A 46 -9.28 21.81 -5.90
CA ALA A 46 -8.48 22.10 -4.73
C ALA A 46 -8.46 20.89 -3.78
N SER A 47 -7.40 20.80 -2.96
CA SER A 47 -7.23 19.71 -2.01
C SER A 47 -7.07 20.31 -0.63
N GLY A 48 -8.01 19.99 0.27
CA GLY A 48 -8.06 20.50 1.63
C GLY A 48 -6.96 19.94 2.53
N LYS A 49 -6.81 20.52 3.74
CA LYS A 49 -5.76 20.12 4.69
C LYS A 49 -5.89 18.66 5.15
N LEU A 50 -7.11 18.19 5.44
CA LEU A 50 -7.36 16.81 5.86
C LEU A 50 -7.00 15.81 4.76
N ARG A 51 -7.39 16.09 3.51
CA ARG A 51 -7.01 15.29 2.35
C ARG A 51 -5.49 15.22 2.15
N GLU A 52 -4.78 16.34 2.24
CA GLU A 52 -3.32 16.34 2.12
C GLU A 52 -2.64 15.55 3.24
N THR A 53 -3.19 15.60 4.45
CA THR A 53 -2.67 14.85 5.60
C THR A 53 -2.86 13.35 5.40
N ALA A 54 -4.05 12.92 5.00
CA ALA A 54 -4.32 11.51 4.69
C ALA A 54 -3.49 11.01 3.49
N LEU A 55 -3.30 11.84 2.47
CA LEU A 55 -2.41 11.51 1.34
C LEU A 55 -0.95 11.35 1.77
N LEU A 56 -0.46 12.19 2.68
CA LEU A 56 0.90 12.07 3.20
C LEU A 56 1.06 10.73 3.92
N PHE A 57 0.15 10.40 4.84
CA PHE A 57 0.17 9.12 5.54
C PHE A 57 0.08 7.94 4.58
N PHE A 58 -0.79 8.01 3.57
CA PHE A 58 -0.91 6.95 2.57
C PHE A 58 0.38 6.77 1.75
N VAL A 59 0.99 7.86 1.30
CA VAL A 59 2.24 7.82 0.53
C VAL A 59 3.40 7.27 1.37
N MET A 60 3.51 7.70 2.63
CA MET A 60 4.48 7.13 3.57
C MET A 60 4.24 5.63 3.76
N PHE A 61 2.98 5.25 4.00
CA PHE A 61 2.59 3.85 4.16
C PHE A 61 2.96 3.00 2.94
N CYS A 62 2.63 3.44 1.72
CA CYS A 62 3.00 2.74 0.48
C CYS A 62 4.51 2.59 0.33
N ALA A 63 5.30 3.62 0.66
CA ALA A 63 6.75 3.56 0.59
C ALA A 63 7.34 2.58 1.61
N GLY A 64 6.79 2.56 2.83
CA GLY A 64 7.18 1.58 3.83
C GLY A 64 6.80 0.15 3.42
N LEU A 65 5.58 -0.07 2.95
CA LEU A 65 5.15 -1.38 2.45
C LEU A 65 6.07 -1.86 1.33
N ALA A 66 6.36 -1.01 0.34
CA ALA A 66 7.30 -1.34 -0.74
C ALA A 66 8.71 -1.64 -0.20
N ALA A 67 9.18 -0.94 0.83
CA ALA A 67 10.47 -1.20 1.46
C ALA A 67 10.56 -2.64 2.00
N LEU A 68 9.48 -3.17 2.57
CA LEU A 68 9.43 -4.53 3.12
C LEU A 68 9.23 -5.61 2.06
N THR A 69 8.43 -5.32 1.04
CA THR A 69 7.94 -6.36 0.13
C THR A 69 8.68 -6.41 -1.20
N VAL A 70 9.16 -5.27 -1.72
CA VAL A 70 9.82 -5.17 -3.03
C VAL A 70 11.33 -5.36 -2.94
N PHE A 71 11.93 -5.08 -1.78
CA PHE A 71 13.36 -5.26 -1.58
C PHE A 71 13.67 -6.64 -0.96
N PRO A 72 14.88 -7.18 -1.18
CA PRO A 72 15.33 -8.43 -0.57
C PRO A 72 15.12 -8.44 0.96
N ALA A 73 14.97 -9.63 1.53
CA ALA A 73 14.87 -9.76 2.98
C ALA A 73 16.10 -9.13 3.67
N TYR A 74 15.86 -8.40 4.77
CA TYR A 74 16.90 -7.71 5.55
C TYR A 74 17.69 -6.62 4.80
N PHE A 75 17.26 -6.23 3.60
CA PHE A 75 17.95 -5.23 2.78
C PHE A 75 18.14 -3.88 3.49
N TRP A 76 17.18 -3.48 4.34
CA TRP A 76 17.22 -2.22 5.10
C TRP A 76 17.92 -2.33 6.46
N THR A 77 18.54 -3.48 6.76
CA THR A 77 19.28 -3.67 8.02
C THR A 77 20.70 -3.12 7.92
N ALA A 78 21.25 -2.66 9.05
CA ALA A 78 22.62 -2.19 9.11
C ALA A 78 23.63 -3.29 8.72
N TYR A 79 23.32 -4.54 9.06
CA TYR A 79 24.14 -5.71 8.75
C TYR A 79 24.34 -5.88 7.23
N HIS A 80 23.25 -5.91 6.45
CA HIS A 80 23.33 -6.03 4.99
C HIS A 80 24.27 -4.98 4.36
N TRP A 81 24.10 -3.73 4.76
CA TRP A 81 24.89 -2.62 4.21
C TRP A 81 26.36 -2.65 4.66
N GLN A 82 26.65 -3.12 5.88
CA GLN A 82 28.03 -3.29 6.34
C GLN A 82 28.76 -4.36 5.55
N GLU A 83 28.14 -5.51 5.34
CA GLU A 83 28.72 -6.61 4.56
C GLU A 83 28.87 -6.25 3.07
N ALA A 84 27.89 -5.53 2.51
CA ALA A 84 27.97 -5.05 1.13
C ALA A 84 29.09 -4.01 0.94
N LEU A 85 29.27 -3.10 1.90
CA LEU A 85 30.37 -2.12 1.89
C LEU A 85 31.74 -2.77 2.11
N ALA A 86 31.80 -3.85 2.89
CA ALA A 86 33.01 -4.66 3.08
C ALA A 86 33.36 -5.51 1.83
N GLY A 87 32.43 -5.63 0.88
CA GLY A 87 32.59 -6.43 -0.33
C GLY A 87 32.37 -7.93 -0.14
N HIS A 88 31.78 -8.34 1.00
CA HIS A 88 31.40 -9.74 1.26
C HIS A 88 30.07 -10.12 0.61
N GLU A 89 29.17 -9.14 0.45
CA GLU A 89 27.85 -9.31 -0.15
C GLU A 89 27.65 -8.33 -1.29
N VAL A 90 26.70 -8.64 -2.19
CA VAL A 90 26.28 -7.71 -3.23
C VAL A 90 25.25 -6.73 -2.67
N PHE A 91 25.31 -5.46 -3.08
CA PHE A 91 24.34 -4.44 -2.64
C PHE A 91 22.90 -4.83 -2.98
N PHE A 92 22.67 -5.31 -4.20
CA PHE A 92 21.37 -5.67 -4.74
C PHE A 92 21.44 -7.08 -5.33
N PRO A 93 21.13 -8.13 -4.54
CA PRO A 93 21.03 -9.47 -5.06
C PRO A 93 19.80 -9.54 -5.98
N LEU A 94 20.03 -9.77 -7.27
CA LEU A 94 18.99 -10.05 -8.24
C LEU A 94 18.98 -11.55 -8.54
N THR A 95 17.79 -12.13 -8.60
CA THR A 95 17.62 -13.56 -8.91
C THR A 95 17.18 -13.72 -10.36
N PRO A 96 17.81 -14.63 -11.13
CA PRO A 96 17.36 -14.94 -12.47
C PRO A 96 15.91 -15.45 -12.47
N LEU A 97 15.10 -14.94 -13.39
CA LEU A 97 13.68 -15.31 -13.49
C LEU A 97 13.48 -16.83 -13.68
N SER A 98 14.41 -17.50 -14.36
CA SER A 98 14.36 -18.96 -14.56
C SER A 98 14.45 -19.76 -13.26
N GLU A 99 15.11 -19.22 -12.24
CA GLU A 99 15.19 -19.82 -10.91
C GLU A 99 13.94 -19.47 -10.11
N SER A 100 13.56 -18.19 -10.07
CA SER A 100 12.41 -17.72 -9.29
C SER A 100 11.08 -18.32 -9.73
N ILE A 101 10.87 -18.61 -11.02
CA ILE A 101 9.65 -19.28 -11.51
C ILE A 101 9.47 -20.67 -10.88
N GLN A 102 10.56 -21.37 -10.57
CA GLN A 102 10.50 -22.73 -10.00
C GLN A 102 10.15 -22.71 -8.50
N GLU A 103 10.41 -21.59 -7.83
CA GLU A 103 10.19 -21.39 -6.39
C GLU A 103 8.79 -20.82 -6.06
N ILE A 104 7.97 -20.52 -7.08
CA ILE A 104 6.62 -19.97 -6.87
C ILE A 104 5.76 -21.00 -6.13
N GLN A 105 5.18 -20.57 -5.00
CA GLN A 105 4.26 -21.38 -4.22
C GLN A 105 2.84 -21.27 -4.82
N TRP A 106 2.50 -22.22 -5.71
CA TRP A 106 1.22 -22.25 -6.41
C TRP A 106 0.07 -22.86 -5.61
N THR A 107 0.37 -23.66 -4.58
CA THR A 107 -0.64 -24.39 -3.82
C THR A 107 -1.20 -23.51 -2.70
N PRO A 108 -2.50 -23.17 -2.71
CA PRO A 108 -3.05 -22.32 -1.67
C PRO A 108 -3.09 -23.06 -0.33
N THR A 109 -2.40 -22.53 0.69
CA THR A 109 -2.33 -23.10 2.04
C THR A 109 -2.92 -22.19 3.12
N VAL A 110 -3.50 -21.04 2.75
CA VAL A 110 -4.08 -20.05 3.69
C VAL A 110 -4.92 -20.68 4.79
N LEU A 111 -5.88 -21.53 4.43
CA LEU A 111 -6.81 -22.12 5.40
C LEU A 111 -6.10 -23.07 6.38
N GLN A 112 -5.09 -23.80 5.90
CA GLN A 112 -4.26 -24.66 6.73
C GLN A 112 -3.42 -23.83 7.70
N ASN A 113 -2.73 -22.80 7.20
CA ASN A 113 -1.89 -21.91 7.99
C ASN A 113 -2.68 -21.21 9.10
N LEU A 114 -3.90 -20.74 8.80
CA LEU A 114 -4.79 -20.14 9.80
C LEU A 114 -5.30 -21.15 10.83
N ARG A 115 -5.56 -22.40 10.43
CA ARG A 115 -6.04 -23.46 11.32
C ARG A 115 -4.96 -23.98 12.27
N GLU A 116 -3.76 -24.18 11.75
CA GLU A 116 -2.61 -24.64 12.53
C GLU A 116 -2.09 -23.53 13.45
N GLY A 117 -2.26 -22.27 13.05
CA GLY A 117 -1.90 -21.11 13.86
C GLY A 117 -0.39 -20.92 13.92
N GLY A 118 0.11 -20.55 15.11
CA GLY A 118 1.53 -20.27 15.33
C GLY A 118 2.06 -19.16 14.41
N TRP A 119 3.27 -19.36 13.87
CA TRP A 119 3.93 -18.38 13.02
C TRP A 119 3.26 -18.21 11.65
N ALA A 120 2.85 -19.33 11.03
CA ALA A 120 2.21 -19.31 9.72
C ALA A 120 0.86 -18.58 9.77
N GLY A 121 0.03 -18.91 10.77
CA GLY A 121 -1.25 -18.20 10.99
C GLY A 121 -1.05 -16.73 11.34
N TYR A 122 -0.02 -16.41 12.14
CA TYR A 122 0.34 -15.02 12.45
C TYR A 122 0.70 -14.24 11.18
N MET A 123 1.56 -14.78 10.33
CA MET A 123 1.95 -14.16 9.06
C MET A 123 0.77 -14.00 8.10
N ALA A 124 -0.10 -15.01 8.01
CA ALA A 124 -1.30 -14.92 7.18
C ALA A 124 -2.21 -13.76 7.61
N ILE A 125 -2.42 -13.58 8.92
CA ILE A 125 -3.19 -12.46 9.46
C ILE A 125 -2.46 -11.13 9.21
N ALA A 126 -1.14 -11.10 9.39
CA ALA A 126 -0.34 -9.89 9.18
C ALA A 126 -0.42 -9.41 7.71
N ASN A 127 -0.31 -10.32 6.74
CA ASN A 127 -0.44 -10.00 5.30
C ASN A 127 -1.83 -9.46 4.96
N LEU A 128 -2.89 -10.08 5.51
CA LEU A 128 -4.25 -9.56 5.36
C LEU A 128 -4.39 -8.14 5.95
N LEU A 129 -3.91 -7.91 7.17
CA LEU A 129 -4.10 -6.63 7.87
C LEU A 129 -3.24 -5.51 7.29
N ILE A 130 -2.00 -5.79 6.87
CA ILE A 130 -1.11 -4.79 6.31
C ILE A 130 -1.65 -4.24 4.98
N PHE A 131 -2.49 -4.99 4.26
CA PHE A 131 -3.13 -4.48 3.05
C PHE A 131 -4.45 -3.72 3.28
N CYS A 132 -5.00 -3.69 4.50
CA CYS A 132 -6.19 -2.87 4.80
C CYS A 132 -6.01 -1.38 4.45
N PRO A 133 -4.90 -0.71 4.80
CA PRO A 133 -4.66 0.67 4.38
C PRO A 133 -4.59 0.84 2.85
N VAL A 134 -4.08 -0.17 2.12
CA VAL A 134 -4.00 -0.15 0.65
C VAL A 134 -5.38 -0.06 0.02
N GLY A 135 -6.40 -0.69 0.59
CA GLY A 135 -7.78 -0.54 0.12
C GLY A 135 -8.53 0.65 0.72
N PHE A 136 -8.27 0.96 2.00
CA PHE A 136 -8.99 2.00 2.74
C PHE A 136 -8.69 3.41 2.20
N PHE A 137 -7.41 3.76 2.03
CA PHE A 137 -7.03 5.10 1.62
C PHE A 137 -7.51 5.45 0.20
N PRO A 138 -7.39 4.58 -0.81
CA PRO A 138 -7.98 4.82 -2.12
C PRO A 138 -9.50 5.07 -2.07
N ALA A 139 -10.23 4.23 -1.32
CA ALA A 139 -11.67 4.39 -1.13
C ALA A 139 -12.06 5.68 -0.38
N LEU A 140 -11.16 6.22 0.46
CA LEU A 140 -11.37 7.45 1.21
C LEU A 140 -11.02 8.71 0.42
N LEU A 141 -9.96 8.66 -0.39
CA LEU A 141 -9.32 9.82 -1.03
C LEU A 141 -9.78 10.07 -2.46
N TRP A 142 -10.30 9.04 -3.14
CA TRP A 142 -10.82 9.12 -4.50
C TRP A 142 -12.32 8.80 -4.54
N ARG A 143 -12.98 9.25 -5.61
CA ARG A 143 -14.39 8.99 -5.88
C ARG A 143 -14.53 7.66 -6.61
N GLY A 144 -15.60 6.94 -6.33
CA GLY A 144 -15.93 5.67 -6.99
C GLY A 144 -16.58 4.67 -6.04
N ASN A 145 -16.83 3.47 -6.54
CA ASN A 145 -17.29 2.37 -5.72
C ASN A 145 -16.16 1.94 -4.77
N ARG A 146 -16.35 2.17 -3.47
CA ARG A 146 -15.33 1.93 -2.44
C ARG A 146 -14.88 0.47 -2.36
N CYS A 147 -15.80 -0.47 -2.52
CA CYS A 147 -15.47 -1.90 -2.51
C CYS A 147 -14.65 -2.27 -3.75
N MET A 148 -15.02 -1.73 -4.92
CA MET A 148 -14.27 -1.94 -6.16
C MET A 148 -12.87 -1.31 -6.09
N LEU A 149 -12.77 -0.10 -5.53
CA LEU A 149 -11.48 0.55 -5.28
C LEU A 149 -10.61 -0.30 -4.35
N GLY A 150 -11.16 -0.80 -3.24
CA GLY A 150 -10.45 -1.69 -2.32
C GLY A 150 -9.97 -2.98 -2.98
N LEU A 151 -10.85 -3.64 -3.75
CA LEU A 151 -10.52 -4.86 -4.51
C LEU A 151 -9.41 -4.62 -5.53
N LEU A 152 -9.58 -3.63 -6.41
CA LEU A 152 -8.64 -3.35 -7.49
C LEU A 152 -7.28 -2.89 -6.95
N THR A 153 -7.27 -2.01 -5.95
CA THR A 153 -6.01 -1.54 -5.36
C THR A 153 -5.32 -2.63 -4.57
N GLY A 154 -6.05 -3.47 -3.83
CA GLY A 154 -5.49 -4.64 -3.15
C GLY A 154 -4.89 -5.63 -4.14
N PHE A 155 -5.68 -6.07 -5.12
CA PHE A 155 -5.24 -7.04 -6.13
C PHE A 155 -4.08 -6.52 -6.98
N CYS A 156 -4.20 -5.34 -7.59
CA CYS A 156 -3.15 -4.81 -8.47
C CYS A 156 -1.87 -4.52 -7.69
N THR A 157 -1.96 -3.97 -6.47
CA THR A 157 -0.75 -3.72 -5.65
C THR A 157 -0.10 -5.03 -5.26
N SER A 158 -0.88 -6.02 -4.81
CA SER A 158 -0.34 -7.32 -4.42
C SER A 158 0.28 -8.05 -5.62
N PHE A 159 -0.42 -8.11 -6.75
CA PHE A 159 0.11 -8.68 -7.98
C PHE A 159 1.43 -8.01 -8.42
N CYS A 160 1.51 -6.68 -8.34
CA CYS A 160 2.75 -5.97 -8.64
C CYS A 160 3.87 -6.32 -7.65
N VAL A 161 3.57 -6.46 -6.36
CA VAL A 161 4.54 -6.87 -5.34
C VAL A 161 5.05 -8.29 -5.61
N GLU A 162 4.14 -9.24 -5.75
CA GLU A 162 4.44 -10.65 -6.05
C GLU A 162 5.26 -10.78 -7.34
N PHE A 163 4.91 -10.01 -8.38
CA PHE A 163 5.67 -9.99 -9.63
C PHE A 163 7.09 -9.43 -9.45
N LEU A 164 7.27 -8.36 -8.67
CA LEU A 164 8.59 -7.79 -8.42
C LEU A 164 9.46 -8.72 -7.56
N GLN A 165 8.85 -9.50 -6.67
CA GLN A 165 9.54 -10.47 -5.83
C GLN A 165 10.29 -11.56 -6.62
N LEU A 166 9.79 -11.90 -7.81
CA LEU A 166 10.45 -12.81 -8.76
C LEU A 166 11.86 -12.36 -9.18
N PHE A 167 12.26 -11.12 -8.92
CA PHE A 167 13.56 -10.59 -9.32
C PHE A 167 14.51 -10.33 -8.15
N VAL A 168 14.04 -10.41 -6.90
CA VAL A 168 14.79 -9.97 -5.71
C VAL A 168 15.02 -11.08 -4.68
N GLY A 169 14.97 -12.34 -5.13
CA GLY A 169 15.25 -13.51 -4.28
C GLY A 169 14.25 -13.73 -3.17
N ARG A 170 13.01 -13.29 -3.37
CA ARG A 170 11.88 -13.55 -2.46
C ARG A 170 10.97 -14.60 -3.09
N ALA A 171 10.42 -15.47 -2.24
CA ALA A 171 9.42 -16.43 -2.68
C ALA A 171 8.11 -15.71 -2.94
N THR A 172 7.64 -15.76 -4.18
CA THR A 172 6.31 -15.34 -4.59
C THR A 172 5.29 -16.40 -4.15
N ASP A 173 4.20 -15.97 -3.54
CA ASP A 173 3.21 -16.86 -2.94
C ASP A 173 1.77 -16.48 -3.35
N ILE A 174 1.01 -17.48 -3.82
CA ILE A 174 -0.41 -17.29 -4.14
C ILE A 174 -1.22 -16.93 -2.88
N ASP A 175 -0.81 -17.41 -1.71
CA ASP A 175 -1.44 -17.11 -0.43
C ASP A 175 -1.33 -15.61 -0.12
N ASP A 176 -0.17 -15.00 -0.38
CA ASP A 176 0.05 -13.57 -0.20
C ASP A 176 -0.80 -12.75 -1.17
N LEU A 177 -0.90 -13.18 -2.44
CA LEU A 177 -1.80 -12.54 -3.41
C LEU A 177 -3.26 -12.54 -2.92
N ILE A 178 -3.74 -13.68 -2.41
CA ILE A 178 -5.10 -13.83 -1.89
C ILE A 178 -5.31 -12.99 -0.64
N LEU A 179 -4.45 -13.13 0.37
CA LEU A 179 -4.59 -12.44 1.66
C LEU A 179 -4.52 -10.93 1.52
N ASN A 180 -3.56 -10.43 0.73
CA ASN A 180 -3.42 -9.00 0.46
C ASN A 180 -4.63 -8.44 -0.30
N THR A 181 -5.18 -9.20 -1.26
CA THR A 181 -6.41 -8.81 -1.97
C THR A 181 -7.60 -8.74 -1.02
N LEU A 182 -7.76 -9.74 -0.14
CA LEU A 182 -8.79 -9.74 0.91
C LEU A 182 -8.60 -8.57 1.89
N GLY A 183 -7.35 -8.25 2.24
CA GLY A 183 -6.97 -7.08 3.02
C GLY A 183 -7.44 -5.78 2.37
N GLY A 184 -7.21 -5.62 1.07
CA GLY A 184 -7.70 -4.48 0.29
C GLY A 184 -9.23 -4.38 0.27
N CYS A 185 -9.93 -5.50 0.08
CA CYS A 185 -11.39 -5.58 0.19
C CYS A 185 -11.89 -5.15 1.57
N LEU A 186 -11.26 -5.65 2.64
CA LEU A 186 -11.57 -5.28 4.02
C LEU A 186 -11.34 -3.78 4.25
N GLY A 187 -10.24 -3.22 3.75
CA GLY A 187 -9.97 -1.79 3.77
C GLY A 187 -11.07 -0.96 3.10
N GLY A 188 -11.51 -1.37 1.91
CA GLY A 188 -12.62 -0.73 1.20
C GLY A 188 -13.94 -0.79 1.98
N LEU A 189 -14.23 -1.94 2.60
CA LEU A 189 -15.40 -2.14 3.46
C LEU A 189 -15.35 -1.25 4.71
N LEU A 190 -14.21 -1.19 5.40
CA LEU A 190 -14.00 -0.30 6.54
C LEU A 190 -14.23 1.16 6.16
N CYS A 191 -13.76 1.59 4.98
CA CYS A 191 -14.03 2.93 4.48
C CYS A 191 -15.51 3.16 4.17
N LEU A 192 -16.21 2.14 3.67
CA LEU A 192 -17.66 2.22 3.44
C LEU A 192 -18.42 2.40 4.75
N ILE A 193 -18.11 1.60 5.78
CA ILE A 193 -18.69 1.71 7.12
C ILE A 193 -18.40 3.11 7.68
N PHE A 194 -17.13 3.55 7.64
CA PHE A 194 -16.72 4.85 8.16
C PHE A 194 -17.49 6.01 7.51
N ALA A 195 -17.68 5.95 6.21
CA ALA A 195 -18.42 6.98 5.48
C ALA A 195 -19.93 6.91 5.68
N HIS A 196 -20.49 5.75 6.03
CA HIS A 196 -21.88 5.65 6.45
C HIS A 196 -22.09 6.29 7.83
N LEU A 197 -21.16 6.07 8.76
CA LEU A 197 -21.21 6.64 10.11
C LEU A 197 -20.92 8.16 10.14
N ALA A 198 -20.01 8.64 9.29
CA ALA A 198 -19.57 10.03 9.28
C ALA A 198 -19.50 10.63 7.85
N PRO A 199 -20.62 10.75 7.13
CA PRO A 199 -20.65 11.15 5.72
C PRO A 199 -20.11 12.57 5.48
N LYS A 200 -20.45 13.53 6.35
CA LYS A 200 -19.96 14.92 6.23
C LYS A 200 -18.45 15.02 6.47
N PHE A 201 -17.91 14.17 7.33
CA PHE A 201 -16.49 14.14 7.65
C PHE A 201 -15.68 13.50 6.51
N THR A 202 -16.14 12.36 5.99
CA THR A 202 -15.46 11.65 4.89
C THR A 202 -15.39 12.46 3.60
N ARG A 203 -16.39 13.30 3.31
CA ARG A 203 -16.36 14.25 2.18
C ARG A 203 -15.17 15.23 2.22
N ARG A 204 -14.62 15.54 3.41
CA ARG A 204 -13.46 16.44 3.55
C ARG A 204 -12.13 15.82 3.08
N PHE A 205 -12.11 14.51 2.84
CA PHE A 205 -10.95 13.79 2.29
C PHE A 205 -10.97 13.76 0.76
N GLN A 206 -12.08 14.19 0.14
CA GLN A 206 -12.24 14.24 -1.30
C GLN A 206 -11.76 15.57 -1.88
N VAL A 207 -11.54 15.62 -3.19
CA VAL A 207 -11.14 16.84 -3.89
C VAL A 207 -12.31 17.83 -3.94
N GLU A 208 -12.02 19.09 -3.62
CA GLU A 208 -12.95 20.22 -3.66
C GLU A 208 -13.00 20.80 -5.09
N VAL A 209 -14.19 21.12 -5.58
CA VAL A 209 -14.38 21.74 -6.90
C VAL A 209 -14.63 23.24 -6.69
N ARG A 210 -13.87 24.11 -7.37
CA ARG A 210 -13.90 25.57 -7.11
C ARG A 210 -15.12 26.29 -7.68
N TYR A 211 -15.81 25.72 -8.67
CA TYR A 211 -16.94 26.37 -9.34
C TYR A 211 -18.25 25.64 -9.03
N GLY A 212 -19.01 26.16 -8.07
CA GLY A 212 -20.46 25.97 -7.95
C GLY A 212 -21.01 24.58 -7.60
N ARG A 213 -20.18 23.55 -7.42
CA ARG A 213 -20.64 22.22 -7.00
C ARG A 213 -20.32 21.96 -5.54
N GLU A 214 -21.30 21.43 -4.81
CA GLU A 214 -21.06 20.95 -3.44
C GLU A 214 -19.99 19.85 -3.45
N THR A 215 -19.09 19.91 -2.47
CA THR A 215 -18.14 18.82 -2.18
C THR A 215 -18.89 17.49 -2.02
N GLY A 216 -18.76 16.60 -3.00
CA GLY A 216 -19.43 15.29 -3.02
C GLY A 216 -20.40 15.04 -4.18
N ASP A 217 -20.56 15.99 -5.10
CA ASP A 217 -21.39 15.83 -6.29
C ASP A 217 -20.83 14.75 -7.25
N THR A 218 -21.68 13.79 -7.65
CA THR A 218 -21.32 12.61 -8.46
C THR A 218 -21.32 12.87 -9.95
N GLU A 219 -21.82 14.01 -10.41
CA GLU A 219 -21.90 14.31 -11.84
C GLU A 219 -20.53 14.65 -12.46
N PRO A 220 -20.25 14.24 -13.71
CA PRO A 220 -19.07 14.68 -14.45
C PRO A 220 -19.07 16.21 -14.60
N ALA A 221 -17.91 16.85 -14.59
CA ALA A 221 -17.79 18.31 -14.73
C ALA A 221 -18.54 18.81 -15.97
N PRO A 222 -19.25 19.96 -15.93
CA PRO A 222 -19.83 20.51 -17.13
C PRO A 222 -18.65 20.90 -18.03
N GLY A 223 -18.55 20.26 -19.21
CA GLY A 223 -17.44 20.45 -20.16
C GLY A 223 -16.39 19.33 -20.20
N ALA A 224 -16.56 18.24 -19.44
CA ALA A 224 -15.68 17.06 -19.53
C ALA A 224 -16.26 15.90 -20.38
N GLY A 225 -17.32 16.15 -21.14
CA GLY A 225 -17.92 15.15 -22.01
C GLY A 225 -18.57 15.78 -23.24
N ALA A 226 -18.10 15.30 -24.40
CA ALA A 226 -18.60 15.52 -25.77
C ALA A 226 -18.16 16.81 -26.48
N GLY A 227 -17.15 16.64 -27.35
CA GLY A 227 -16.99 17.43 -28.57
C GLY A 227 -16.02 18.60 -28.46
N GLU A 228 -14.76 18.35 -28.82
CA GLU A 228 -14.06 19.08 -29.90
C GLU A 228 -12.69 18.39 -30.12
N LEU A 229 -12.66 17.60 -31.20
CA LEU A 229 -11.55 17.04 -31.99
C LEU A 229 -10.19 16.80 -31.33
#